data_AF-A0A7Z7FWW9-F1
#
_entry.id   AF-A0A7Z7FWW9-F1
#
_cell.length_a   1.000
_cell.length_b   1.000
_cell.length_c   1.000
_cell.angle_alpha   90.00
_cell.angle_beta   90.00
_cell.angle_gamma   90.00
#
_symmetry.space_group_name_H-M   'P 1'
#
loop_
_entity.id
_entity.type
_entity.pdbx_description
1 polymer ?
#
loop_
_entity_poly.entity_id
_entity_poly.type
_entity_poly.pdbx_seq_one_letter_code
_entity_poly.pdbx_strand_id
1 'polypeptide(L)'
;MPSYSPMKPNPNSAAARGTRSRSDRSSTPPSQAERALRPLGYLLVALVWTVLGAVTVALPAALPFGLWSTNPDFSSREFVTGGDTVIIVLFLVFALVVLVPLLGYAFVALALGSVSLAVLSWTYVVRSLRPSYAGERLSSTGWSRNVIGPVTVGKTALSLLPVRMTPWTAFWTEIMFLGWRPGRAVLVAGIPYGLASFLVAGWLFWPVGPIGAVVWTVVTAALVVTTVMLIVREYRRRVSGRKVSGRKVSGRRPAAREARGS
;
A
#
# COMPACT_ATOMS: atom_id res chain seq x y z
N MET A 1 53.93 -14.11 -2.62
CA MET A 1 52.70 -13.75 -3.39
C MET A 1 52.66 -12.25 -3.55
N PRO A 2 52.53 -11.69 -4.77
CA PRO A 2 52.54 -10.24 -4.96
C PRO A 2 51.29 -9.61 -4.35
N SER A 3 51.49 -8.59 -3.51
CA SER A 3 50.42 -7.81 -2.90
C SER A 3 49.84 -6.85 -3.95
N TYR A 4 48.65 -7.16 -4.46
CA TYR A 4 47.87 -6.22 -5.27
C TYR A 4 47.23 -5.20 -4.32
N SER A 5 47.75 -3.98 -4.30
CA SER A 5 46.97 -2.83 -3.82
C SER A 5 45.88 -2.54 -4.83
N PRO A 6 44.58 -2.60 -4.47
CA PRO A 6 43.52 -2.25 -5.40
C PRO A 6 43.69 -0.78 -5.79
N MET A 7 43.83 -0.55 -7.10
CA MET A 7 43.96 0.76 -7.71
C MET A 7 42.80 1.64 -7.24
N LYS A 8 43.10 2.79 -6.63
CA LYS A 8 42.06 3.75 -6.22
C LYS A 8 41.22 4.09 -7.47
N PRO A 9 39.89 3.89 -7.45
CA PRO A 9 39.06 4.17 -8.61
C PRO A 9 39.23 5.63 -9.02
N ASN A 10 39.51 5.86 -10.31
CA ASN A 10 39.56 7.20 -10.87
C ASN A 10 38.24 7.93 -10.53
N PRO A 11 38.27 9.10 -9.84
CA PRO A 11 37.07 9.81 -9.42
C PRO A 11 36.16 10.23 -10.58
N ASN A 12 36.69 10.24 -11.82
CA ASN A 12 35.95 10.60 -13.03
C ASN A 12 35.42 9.38 -13.82
N SER A 13 35.71 8.15 -13.39
CA SER A 13 35.22 6.94 -14.06
C SER A 13 33.69 6.77 -13.93
N ALA A 14 33.04 6.22 -14.96
CA ALA A 14 31.60 5.96 -14.94
C ALA A 14 31.19 5.03 -13.77
N ALA A 15 32.09 4.15 -13.33
CA ALA A 15 31.93 3.30 -12.15
C ALA A 15 31.89 4.10 -10.83
N ALA A 16 32.70 5.17 -10.68
CA ALA A 16 32.64 6.09 -9.54
C ALA A 16 31.39 6.98 -9.55
N ARG A 17 30.85 7.29 -10.74
CA ARG A 17 29.56 7.99 -10.88
C ARG A 17 28.36 7.10 -10.57
N GLY A 18 28.47 5.78 -10.78
CA GLY A 18 27.44 4.80 -10.41
C GLY A 18 27.35 4.52 -8.91
N THR A 19 28.43 4.76 -8.15
CA THR A 19 28.54 4.47 -6.72
C THR A 19 28.37 5.67 -5.80
N ARG A 20 28.20 6.91 -6.33
CA ARG A 20 27.56 7.98 -5.53
C ARG A 20 26.18 7.47 -5.17
N SER A 21 26.03 7.09 -3.90
CA SER A 21 24.81 6.52 -3.38
C SER A 21 23.64 7.33 -3.90
N ARG A 22 22.69 6.69 -4.59
CA ARG A 22 21.50 7.36 -5.13
C ARG A 22 20.68 8.04 -4.01
N SER A 23 21.00 7.77 -2.74
CA SER A 23 20.55 8.52 -1.56
C SER A 23 21.05 9.98 -1.52
N ASP A 24 22.24 10.28 -2.06
CA ASP A 24 22.82 11.64 -2.14
C ASP A 24 22.13 12.52 -3.20
N ARG A 25 21.26 11.93 -4.04
CA ARG A 25 20.39 12.76 -4.90
C ARG A 25 19.34 13.52 -4.10
N SER A 26 18.98 13.08 -2.90
CA SER A 26 17.97 13.78 -2.09
C SER A 26 18.46 15.14 -1.57
N SER A 27 19.77 15.31 -1.42
CA SER A 27 20.41 16.53 -0.91
C SER A 27 20.85 17.50 -2.02
N THR A 28 20.75 17.12 -3.30
CA THR A 28 21.11 17.99 -4.42
C THR A 28 19.90 18.76 -4.94
N PRO A 29 20.01 20.11 -5.08
CA PRO A 29 18.91 20.92 -5.58
C PRO A 29 18.56 20.52 -7.03
N PRO A 30 17.28 20.61 -7.39
CA PRO A 30 16.80 20.22 -8.73
C PRO A 30 17.27 21.19 -9.81
N SER A 31 17.62 20.63 -10.98
CA SER A 31 17.99 21.41 -12.16
C SER A 31 16.79 22.21 -12.71
N GLN A 32 17.03 23.25 -13.50
CA GLN A 32 15.96 24.10 -14.04
C GLN A 32 14.98 23.31 -14.95
N ALA A 33 15.51 22.43 -15.80
CA ALA A 33 14.69 21.54 -16.62
C ALA A 33 13.87 20.56 -15.75
N GLU A 34 14.46 20.02 -14.68
CA GLU A 34 13.74 19.17 -13.74
C GLU A 34 12.59 19.94 -13.08
N ARG A 35 12.79 21.23 -12.72
CA ARG A 35 11.75 22.10 -12.13
C ARG A 35 10.59 22.38 -13.09
N ALA A 36 10.86 22.66 -14.36
CA ALA A 36 9.82 22.94 -15.34
C ALA A 36 8.94 21.71 -15.66
N LEU A 37 9.54 20.52 -15.69
CA LEU A 37 8.85 19.27 -16.02
C LEU A 37 8.18 18.59 -14.80
N ARG A 38 8.39 19.08 -13.57
CA ARG A 38 7.82 18.47 -12.35
C ARG A 38 6.30 18.33 -12.38
N PRO A 39 5.54 19.38 -12.74
CA PRO A 39 4.09 19.30 -12.68
C PRO A 39 3.56 18.19 -13.59
N LEU A 40 4.12 18.08 -14.80
CA LEU A 40 3.76 17.04 -15.77
C LEU A 40 4.16 15.65 -15.26
N GLY A 41 5.38 15.49 -14.73
CA GLY A 41 5.84 14.22 -14.19
C GLY A 41 4.99 13.73 -13.00
N TYR A 42 4.65 14.63 -12.08
CA TYR A 42 3.78 14.28 -10.94
C TYR A 42 2.33 14.06 -11.37
N LEU A 43 1.83 14.78 -12.39
CA LEU A 43 0.48 14.59 -12.92
C LEU A 43 0.32 13.22 -13.55
N LEU A 44 1.26 12.79 -14.40
CA LEU A 44 1.24 11.45 -15.00
C LEU A 44 1.25 10.36 -13.93
N VAL A 45 2.11 10.50 -12.92
CA VAL A 45 2.16 9.55 -11.79
C VAL A 45 0.86 9.57 -11.00
N ALA A 46 0.26 10.74 -10.78
CA ALA A 46 -1.02 10.86 -10.09
C ALA A 46 -2.16 10.18 -10.86
N LEU A 47 -2.20 10.35 -12.19
CA LEU A 47 -3.17 9.68 -13.04
C LEU A 47 -3.01 8.16 -12.98
N VAL A 48 -1.79 7.63 -13.12
CA VAL A 48 -1.52 6.19 -13.03
C VAL A 48 -1.99 5.62 -11.69
N TRP A 49 -1.62 6.26 -10.57
CA TRP A 49 -2.05 5.79 -9.26
C TRP A 49 -3.54 5.97 -9.00
N THR A 50 -4.17 6.98 -9.60
CA THR A 50 -5.63 7.17 -9.52
C THR A 50 -6.34 6.03 -10.25
N VAL A 51 -5.87 5.66 -11.44
CA VAL A 51 -6.41 4.53 -12.21
C VAL A 51 -6.20 3.22 -11.43
N LEU A 52 -5.00 2.96 -10.93
CA LEU A 52 -4.72 1.76 -10.13
C LEU A 52 -5.56 1.73 -8.84
N GLY A 53 -5.67 2.86 -8.14
CA GLY A 53 -6.52 3.01 -6.97
C GLY A 53 -7.99 2.70 -7.30
N ALA A 54 -8.51 3.30 -8.36
CA ALA A 54 -9.87 3.05 -8.83
C ALA A 54 -10.10 1.57 -9.17
N VAL A 55 -9.17 0.93 -9.89
CA VAL A 55 -9.24 -0.51 -10.20
C VAL A 55 -9.26 -1.36 -8.93
N THR A 56 -8.39 -1.08 -7.95
CA THR A 56 -8.35 -1.86 -6.71
C THR A 56 -9.60 -1.72 -5.84
N VAL A 57 -10.26 -0.56 -5.88
CA VAL A 57 -11.54 -0.32 -5.19
C VAL A 57 -12.71 -0.89 -5.98
N ALA A 58 -12.66 -0.82 -7.31
CA ALA A 58 -13.70 -1.30 -8.20
C ALA A 58 -13.73 -2.84 -8.29
N LEU A 59 -12.58 -3.52 -8.22
CA LEU A 59 -12.48 -4.99 -8.27
C LEU A 59 -13.47 -5.71 -7.33
N PRO A 60 -13.50 -5.44 -6.01
CA PRO A 60 -14.46 -6.06 -5.12
C PRO A 60 -15.91 -5.58 -5.35
N ALA A 61 -16.10 -4.42 -5.97
CA ALA A 61 -17.41 -3.89 -6.34
C ALA A 61 -17.90 -4.35 -7.73
N ALA A 62 -17.03 -4.97 -8.54
CA ALA A 62 -17.33 -5.30 -9.93
C ALA A 62 -18.47 -6.33 -10.05
N LEU A 63 -18.54 -7.29 -9.13
CA LEU A 63 -19.62 -8.29 -9.08
C LEU A 63 -21.00 -7.65 -8.82
N PRO A 64 -21.21 -6.87 -7.72
CA PRO A 64 -22.50 -6.22 -7.51
C PRO A 64 -22.86 -5.20 -8.60
N PHE A 65 -21.88 -4.48 -9.17
CA PHE A 65 -22.14 -3.56 -10.30
C PHE A 65 -22.49 -4.30 -11.60
N GLY A 66 -21.83 -5.42 -11.90
CA GLY A 66 -22.12 -6.24 -13.08
C GLY A 66 -23.52 -6.84 -13.03
N LEU A 67 -24.05 -7.08 -11.84
CA LEU A 67 -25.39 -7.64 -11.64
C LEU A 67 -26.51 -6.59 -11.58
N TRP A 68 -26.17 -5.32 -11.32
CA TRP A 68 -27.07 -4.18 -11.59
C TRP A 68 -27.08 -3.82 -13.09
N SER A 69 -26.20 -4.40 -13.91
CA SER A 69 -26.24 -4.10 -15.34
C SER A 69 -27.53 -4.58 -15.98
N THR A 70 -27.95 -3.93 -17.07
CA THR A 70 -29.19 -4.24 -17.79
C THR A 70 -29.23 -5.66 -18.37
N ASN A 71 -28.07 -6.30 -18.52
CA ASN A 71 -27.90 -7.68 -18.99
C ASN A 71 -26.88 -8.41 -18.09
N PRO A 72 -27.29 -8.85 -16.90
CA PRO A 72 -26.39 -9.56 -15.99
C PRO A 72 -25.93 -10.88 -16.62
N ASP A 73 -24.61 -11.06 -16.72
CA ASP A 73 -24.01 -12.31 -17.21
C ASP A 73 -24.02 -13.38 -16.12
N PHE A 74 -24.84 -14.41 -16.32
CA PHE A 74 -24.96 -15.59 -15.45
C PHE A 74 -24.35 -16.84 -16.06
N SER A 75 -23.50 -16.73 -17.09
CA SER A 75 -22.82 -17.87 -17.72
C SER A 75 -22.03 -18.74 -16.73
N SER A 76 -21.60 -18.18 -15.60
CA SER A 76 -20.91 -18.88 -14.52
C SER A 76 -21.83 -19.58 -13.50
N ARG A 77 -23.16 -19.45 -13.63
CA ARG A 77 -24.14 -20.01 -12.68
C ARG A 77 -24.11 -21.53 -12.65
N GLU A 78 -23.90 -22.19 -13.79
CA GLU A 78 -23.81 -23.67 -13.86
C GLU A 78 -22.66 -24.24 -13.03
N PHE A 79 -21.55 -23.51 -12.89
CA PHE A 79 -20.44 -23.91 -12.01
C PHE A 79 -20.82 -23.90 -10.52
N VAL A 80 -21.81 -23.09 -10.14
CA VAL A 80 -22.26 -22.93 -8.75
C VAL A 80 -23.45 -23.85 -8.43
N THR A 81 -24.36 -24.06 -9.39
CA THR A 81 -25.63 -24.76 -9.15
C THR A 81 -25.74 -26.14 -9.79
N GLY A 82 -24.85 -26.51 -10.72
CA GLY A 82 -24.93 -27.76 -11.49
C GLY A 82 -23.86 -28.81 -11.16
N GLY A 83 -22.95 -28.53 -10.22
CA GLY A 83 -21.82 -29.40 -9.89
C GLY A 83 -22.15 -30.55 -8.93
N ASP A 84 -21.34 -31.61 -8.97
CA ASP A 84 -21.33 -32.67 -7.96
C ASP A 84 -21.16 -32.06 -6.54
N THR A 85 -21.95 -32.55 -5.59
CA THR A 85 -21.94 -32.08 -4.19
C THR A 85 -20.52 -32.14 -3.60
N VAL A 86 -19.74 -33.18 -3.93
CA VAL A 86 -18.36 -33.30 -3.46
C VAL A 86 -17.49 -32.16 -3.97
N ILE A 87 -17.63 -31.79 -5.24
CA ILE A 87 -16.86 -30.70 -5.88
C ILE A 87 -17.25 -29.36 -5.26
N ILE A 88 -18.55 -29.11 -5.03
CA ILE A 88 -19.04 -27.89 -4.40
C ILE A 88 -18.48 -27.74 -2.98
N VAL A 89 -18.50 -28.81 -2.17
CA VAL A 89 -17.94 -28.80 -0.81
C VAL A 89 -16.44 -28.56 -0.83
N LEU A 90 -15.68 -29.23 -1.70
CA LEU A 90 -14.24 -29.02 -1.83
C LEU A 90 -13.92 -27.58 -2.25
N PHE A 91 -14.67 -27.02 -3.19
CA PHE A 91 -14.52 -25.63 -3.60
C PHE A 91 -14.84 -24.67 -2.45
N LEU A 92 -15.90 -24.91 -1.67
CA LEU A 92 -16.27 -24.06 -0.55
C LEU A 92 -15.22 -24.09 0.57
N VAL A 93 -14.66 -25.26 0.88
CA VAL A 93 -13.54 -25.39 1.81
C VAL A 93 -12.30 -24.66 1.29
N PHE A 94 -11.96 -24.84 0.02
CA PHE A 94 -10.84 -24.13 -0.61
C PHE A 94 -11.05 -22.60 -0.60
N ALA A 95 -12.27 -22.15 -0.94
CA ALA A 95 -12.62 -20.75 -0.93
C ALA A 95 -12.49 -20.16 0.48
N LEU A 96 -13.01 -20.84 1.49
CA LEU A 96 -12.98 -20.38 2.88
C LEU A 96 -11.56 -20.35 3.46
N VAL A 97 -10.76 -21.38 3.19
CA VAL A 97 -9.42 -21.54 3.80
C VAL A 97 -8.36 -20.76 3.04
N VAL A 98 -8.46 -20.67 1.72
CA VAL A 98 -7.43 -20.08 0.85
C VAL A 98 -7.88 -18.76 0.25
N LEU A 99 -9.00 -18.75 -0.50
CA LEU A 99 -9.39 -17.57 -1.28
C LEU A 99 -9.85 -16.40 -0.39
N VAL A 100 -10.62 -16.66 0.66
CA VAL A 100 -11.12 -15.64 1.58
C VAL A 100 -9.96 -14.89 2.26
N PRO A 101 -8.98 -15.55 2.90
CA PRO A 101 -7.83 -14.85 3.45
C PRO A 101 -6.99 -14.16 2.38
N LEU A 102 -6.74 -14.83 1.25
CA LEU A 102 -5.85 -14.33 0.20
C LEU A 102 -6.44 -13.10 -0.53
N LEU A 103 -7.66 -13.21 -1.04
CA LEU A 103 -8.36 -12.14 -1.76
C LEU A 103 -8.77 -11.02 -0.82
N GLY A 104 -9.29 -11.35 0.37
CA GLY A 104 -9.64 -10.36 1.38
C GLY A 104 -8.44 -9.51 1.77
N TYR A 105 -7.28 -10.15 1.97
CA TYR A 105 -6.02 -9.45 2.17
C TYR A 105 -5.59 -8.62 0.95
N ALA A 106 -5.63 -9.20 -0.25
CA ALA A 106 -5.20 -8.51 -1.47
C ALA A 106 -6.04 -7.25 -1.72
N PHE A 107 -7.37 -7.34 -1.62
CA PHE A 107 -8.25 -6.19 -1.81
C PHE A 107 -7.99 -5.08 -0.79
N VAL A 108 -7.78 -5.43 0.48
CA VAL A 108 -7.50 -4.44 1.53
C VAL A 108 -6.10 -3.84 1.34
N ALA A 109 -5.06 -4.67 1.19
CA ALA A 109 -3.68 -4.22 1.11
C ALA A 109 -3.41 -3.37 -0.16
N LEU A 110 -3.93 -3.81 -1.31
CA LEU A 110 -3.76 -3.10 -2.57
C LEU A 110 -4.51 -1.77 -2.57
N ALA A 111 -5.74 -1.71 -2.03
CA ALA A 111 -6.48 -0.46 -1.91
C ALA A 111 -5.77 0.52 -0.97
N LEU A 112 -5.32 0.07 0.21
CA LEU A 112 -4.58 0.92 1.14
C LEU A 112 -3.27 1.44 0.53
N GLY A 113 -2.56 0.60 -0.22
CA GLY A 113 -1.31 0.97 -0.88
C GLY A 113 -1.50 1.95 -2.04
N SER A 114 -2.40 1.63 -2.97
CA SER A 114 -2.61 2.38 -4.21
C SER A 114 -3.36 3.71 -3.99
N VAL A 115 -4.43 3.72 -3.20
CA VAL A 115 -5.19 4.94 -2.89
C VAL A 115 -4.32 5.96 -2.15
N SER A 116 -3.52 5.50 -1.19
CA SER A 116 -2.59 6.39 -0.48
C SER A 116 -1.55 6.99 -1.41
N LEU A 117 -1.03 6.22 -2.37
CA LEU A 117 -0.10 6.71 -3.37
C LEU A 117 -0.74 7.68 -4.36
N ALA A 118 -2.01 7.47 -4.72
CA ALA A 118 -2.79 8.43 -5.50
C ALA A 118 -2.92 9.77 -4.74
N VAL A 119 -3.29 9.74 -3.46
CA VAL A 119 -3.42 10.97 -2.66
C VAL A 119 -2.07 11.68 -2.47
N LEU A 120 -0.99 10.94 -2.21
CA LEU A 120 0.35 11.51 -2.10
C LEU A 120 0.84 12.12 -3.42
N SER A 121 0.59 11.46 -4.55
CA SER A 121 0.98 11.96 -5.87
C SER A 121 0.23 13.25 -6.24
N TRP A 122 -1.08 13.32 -5.99
CA TRP A 122 -1.84 14.58 -6.11
C TRP A 122 -1.31 15.68 -5.19
N THR A 123 -0.89 15.32 -3.97
CA THR A 123 -0.22 16.28 -3.07
C THR A 123 1.06 16.84 -3.68
N TYR A 124 1.83 16.03 -4.43
CA TYR A 124 3.02 16.50 -5.13
C TYR A 124 2.70 17.36 -6.36
N VAL A 125 1.62 17.08 -7.08
CA VAL A 125 1.12 17.97 -8.15
C VAL A 125 0.86 19.36 -7.57
N VAL A 126 0.06 19.45 -6.51
CA VAL A 126 -0.27 20.74 -5.86
C VAL A 126 0.98 21.44 -5.33
N ARG A 127 1.92 20.71 -4.70
CA ARG A 127 3.18 21.30 -4.21
C ARG A 127 4.10 21.73 -5.34
N SER A 128 4.10 21.05 -6.48
CA SER A 128 4.95 21.41 -7.63
C SER A 128 4.55 22.73 -8.28
N LEU A 129 3.28 23.13 -8.17
CA LEU A 129 2.76 24.42 -8.66
C LEU A 129 3.06 25.59 -7.70
N ARG A 130 3.54 25.31 -6.48
CA ARG A 130 3.79 26.34 -5.47
C ARG A 130 5.25 26.81 -5.53
N PRO A 131 5.51 28.13 -5.67
CA PRO A 131 6.86 28.66 -5.79
C PRO A 131 7.71 28.43 -4.53
N SER A 132 7.08 28.34 -3.35
CA SER A 132 7.75 28.04 -2.08
C SER A 132 8.43 26.66 -2.03
N TYR A 133 8.07 25.75 -2.93
CA TYR A 133 8.61 24.39 -3.02
C TYR A 133 9.55 24.21 -4.23
N ALA A 134 9.81 25.27 -5.01
CA ALA A 134 10.59 25.17 -6.26
C ALA A 134 12.05 24.76 -6.03
N GLY A 135 12.62 25.10 -4.88
CA GLY A 135 14.01 24.83 -4.52
C GLY A 135 14.30 23.42 -4.02
N GLU A 136 13.27 22.63 -3.67
CA GLU A 136 13.44 21.34 -3.02
C GLU A 136 12.91 20.17 -3.84
N ARG A 137 13.36 18.95 -3.54
CA ARG A 137 12.76 17.73 -4.10
C ARG A 137 11.50 17.41 -3.29
N LEU A 138 10.40 17.06 -3.96
CA LEU A 138 9.11 16.82 -3.31
C LEU A 138 8.93 15.37 -2.88
N SER A 139 9.50 14.44 -3.64
CA SER A 139 9.44 13.00 -3.39
C SER A 139 10.83 12.36 -3.42
N SER A 140 11.01 11.35 -2.60
CA SER A 140 12.19 10.49 -2.56
C SER A 140 11.79 9.04 -2.80
N THR A 141 12.78 8.20 -3.15
CA THR A 141 12.61 6.76 -3.28
C THR A 141 13.39 6.08 -2.18
N GLY A 142 12.69 5.45 -1.25
CA GLY A 142 13.28 4.61 -0.21
C GLY A 142 13.41 3.17 -0.68
N TRP A 143 14.36 2.42 -0.14
CA TRP A 143 14.57 1.01 -0.50
C TRP A 143 14.34 0.12 0.72
N SER A 144 13.51 -0.91 0.56
CA SER A 144 13.06 -1.77 1.66
C SER A 144 12.98 -3.23 1.23
N ARG A 145 13.47 -4.17 2.04
CA ARG A 145 13.30 -5.62 1.78
C ARG A 145 11.92 -6.17 2.17
N ASN A 146 11.11 -5.39 2.89
CA ASN A 146 9.85 -5.87 3.49
C ASN A 146 8.60 -5.32 2.76
N VAL A 147 8.69 -4.99 1.47
CA VAL A 147 7.58 -4.43 0.68
C VAL A 147 6.96 -5.55 -0.15
N ILE A 148 5.64 -5.52 -0.31
CA ILE A 148 4.93 -6.39 -1.25
C ILE A 148 5.21 -5.94 -2.69
N GLY A 149 5.66 -6.87 -3.51
CA GLY A 149 5.99 -6.72 -4.93
C GLY A 149 6.44 -8.07 -5.50
N PRO A 150 6.72 -8.19 -6.81
CA PRO A 150 7.33 -9.40 -7.37
C PRO A 150 8.56 -9.79 -6.53
N VAL A 151 8.85 -11.09 -6.41
CA VAL A 151 9.99 -11.61 -5.62
C VAL A 151 11.29 -11.06 -6.20
N THR A 152 11.68 -9.87 -5.75
CA THR A 152 12.94 -9.26 -6.13
C THR A 152 14.00 -9.79 -5.19
N VAL A 153 15.08 -10.33 -5.73
CA VAL A 153 16.28 -10.78 -4.98
C VAL A 153 16.90 -9.63 -4.14
N GLY A 154 16.49 -8.38 -4.38
CA GLY A 154 16.93 -7.17 -3.68
C GLY A 154 15.84 -6.41 -2.90
N LYS A 155 16.24 -5.27 -2.31
CA LYS A 155 15.31 -4.30 -1.71
C LYS A 155 14.30 -3.84 -2.78
N THR A 156 13.03 -3.65 -2.46
CA THR A 156 12.03 -3.04 -3.34
C THR A 156 12.02 -1.53 -3.12
N ALA A 157 11.95 -0.77 -4.22
CA ALA A 157 11.86 0.68 -4.19
C ALA A 157 10.43 1.13 -3.79
N LEU A 158 10.30 1.76 -2.63
CA LEU A 158 9.15 2.60 -2.27
C LEU A 158 9.39 3.98 -2.87
N SER A 159 8.82 4.22 -4.04
CA SER A 159 8.77 5.56 -4.63
C SER A 159 7.77 6.44 -3.87
N LEU A 160 7.83 7.76 -4.10
CA LEU A 160 6.85 8.73 -3.60
C LEU A 160 6.87 8.97 -2.08
N LEU A 161 8.00 8.73 -1.40
CA LEU A 161 8.15 9.12 0.00
C LEU A 161 8.31 10.64 0.13
N PRO A 162 7.50 11.31 0.96
CA PRO A 162 7.53 12.76 1.07
C PRO A 162 8.84 13.24 1.71
N VAL A 163 9.48 14.24 1.10
CA VAL A 163 10.71 14.86 1.66
C VAL A 163 10.38 15.72 2.87
N ARG A 164 9.33 16.56 2.76
CA ARG A 164 8.77 17.28 3.92
C ARG A 164 7.62 16.48 4.54
N MET A 165 7.84 15.99 5.75
CA MET A 165 6.84 15.32 6.57
C MET A 165 5.93 16.36 7.26
N THR A 166 4.77 16.58 6.66
CA THR A 166 3.63 17.28 7.29
C THR A 166 2.67 16.27 7.92
N PRO A 167 1.78 16.65 8.86
CA PRO A 167 0.79 15.74 9.43
C PRO A 167 -0.05 15.01 8.38
N TRP A 168 -0.44 15.72 7.30
CA TRP A 168 -1.15 15.16 6.15
C TRP A 168 -0.35 14.07 5.43
N THR A 169 0.88 14.39 5.00
CA THR A 169 1.72 13.42 4.28
C THR A 169 2.17 12.27 5.17
N ALA A 170 2.35 12.51 6.47
CA ALA A 170 2.66 11.48 7.44
C ALA A 170 1.50 10.49 7.56
N PHE A 171 0.26 10.98 7.71
CA PHE A 171 -0.95 10.15 7.74
C PHE A 171 -1.05 9.23 6.52
N TRP A 172 -0.96 9.77 5.30
CA TRP A 172 -1.06 8.96 4.08
C TRP A 172 0.13 8.02 3.87
N THR A 173 1.32 8.43 4.29
CA THR A 173 2.51 7.55 4.28
C THR A 173 2.32 6.37 5.24
N GLU A 174 1.67 6.55 6.38
CA GLU A 174 1.33 5.45 7.29
C GLU A 174 0.32 4.48 6.69
N ILE A 175 -0.72 4.98 6.03
CA ILE A 175 -1.71 4.14 5.34
C ILE A 175 -1.03 3.37 4.19
N MET A 176 -0.18 4.04 3.41
CA MET A 176 0.65 3.41 2.39
C MET A 176 1.46 2.26 3.00
N PHE A 177 2.13 2.46 4.15
CA PHE A 177 2.88 1.39 4.81
C PHE A 177 2.01 0.27 5.38
N LEU A 178 0.75 0.53 5.75
CA LEU A 178 -0.20 -0.53 6.09
C LEU A 178 -0.48 -1.43 4.89
N GLY A 179 -0.63 -0.85 3.69
CA GLY A 179 -0.85 -1.61 2.44
C GLY A 179 0.38 -2.35 1.94
N TRP A 180 1.55 -1.70 1.92
CA TRP A 180 2.78 -2.27 1.35
C TRP A 180 3.62 -3.10 2.33
N ARG A 181 3.47 -2.87 3.65
CA ARG A 181 4.06 -3.67 4.74
C ARG A 181 3.01 -4.14 5.74
N PRO A 182 2.04 -4.94 5.29
CA PRO A 182 0.97 -5.42 6.14
C PRO A 182 1.53 -6.43 7.14
N GLY A 183 1.13 -6.28 8.40
CA GLY A 183 1.42 -7.26 9.44
C GLY A 183 0.35 -8.35 9.48
N ARG A 184 0.53 -9.33 10.37
CA ARG A 184 -0.49 -10.36 10.64
C ARG A 184 -1.87 -9.76 10.97
N ALA A 185 -1.90 -8.60 11.62
CA ALA A 185 -3.14 -7.88 11.94
C ALA A 185 -3.92 -7.42 10.69
N VAL A 186 -3.22 -6.97 9.63
CA VAL A 186 -3.86 -6.56 8.37
C VAL A 186 -4.37 -7.78 7.60
N LEU A 187 -3.64 -8.90 7.64
CA LEU A 187 -4.10 -10.18 7.10
C LEU A 187 -5.39 -10.64 7.75
N VAL A 188 -5.45 -10.62 9.09
CA VAL A 188 -6.68 -10.97 9.83
C VAL A 188 -7.82 -9.98 9.54
N ALA A 189 -7.52 -8.68 9.40
CA ALA A 189 -8.51 -7.67 9.06
C ALA A 189 -9.08 -7.85 7.62
N GLY A 190 -8.35 -8.51 6.73
CA GLY A 190 -8.80 -8.85 5.39
C GLY A 190 -9.81 -10.01 5.36
N ILE A 191 -9.84 -10.88 6.36
CA ILE A 191 -10.73 -12.06 6.38
C ILE A 191 -12.21 -11.66 6.32
N PRO A 192 -12.72 -10.74 7.16
CA PRO A 192 -14.12 -10.30 7.05
C PRO A 192 -14.45 -9.70 5.68
N TYR A 193 -13.49 -9.01 5.05
CA TYR A 193 -13.67 -8.47 3.70
C TYR A 193 -13.76 -9.57 2.64
N GLY A 194 -12.89 -10.58 2.71
CA GLY A 194 -12.98 -11.75 1.85
C GLY A 194 -14.31 -12.49 1.99
N LEU A 195 -14.77 -12.68 3.23
CA LEU A 195 -16.09 -13.26 3.51
C LEU A 195 -17.21 -12.41 2.91
N ALA A 196 -17.14 -11.09 3.07
CA ALA A 196 -18.11 -10.17 2.47
C ALA A 196 -18.17 -10.32 0.94
N SER A 197 -17.03 -10.40 0.26
CA SER A 197 -16.96 -10.60 -1.19
C SER A 197 -17.60 -11.92 -1.64
N PHE A 198 -17.31 -13.03 -0.93
CA PHE A 198 -17.89 -14.34 -1.26
C PHE A 198 -19.38 -14.43 -0.92
N LEU A 199 -19.82 -13.81 0.18
CA LEU A 199 -21.25 -13.73 0.51
C LEU A 199 -22.01 -12.99 -0.57
N VAL A 200 -21.51 -11.83 -1.00
CA VAL A 200 -22.08 -11.04 -2.11
C VAL A 200 -22.24 -11.89 -3.36
N ALA A 201 -21.20 -12.64 -3.76
CA ALA A 201 -21.32 -13.58 -4.87
C ALA A 201 -22.39 -14.66 -4.61
N GLY A 202 -22.35 -15.31 -3.45
CA GLY A 202 -23.22 -16.43 -3.11
C GLY A 202 -24.71 -16.10 -3.16
N TRP A 203 -25.16 -15.03 -2.50
CA TRP A 203 -26.58 -14.67 -2.51
C TRP A 203 -27.03 -13.97 -3.79
N LEU A 204 -26.10 -13.48 -4.61
CA LEU A 204 -26.43 -12.96 -5.95
C LEU A 204 -26.69 -14.08 -6.96
N PHE A 205 -25.98 -15.21 -6.86
CA PHE A 205 -26.21 -16.38 -7.72
C PHE A 205 -27.34 -17.29 -7.20
N TRP A 206 -27.71 -17.15 -5.92
CA TRP A 206 -28.80 -17.90 -5.31
C TRP A 206 -30.06 -17.03 -5.18
N PRO A 207 -31.23 -17.47 -5.68
CA PRO A 207 -32.45 -16.67 -5.58
C PRO A 207 -32.89 -16.56 -4.11
N VAL A 208 -32.54 -15.45 -3.47
CA VAL A 208 -33.05 -15.06 -2.15
C VAL A 208 -34.26 -14.14 -2.33
N GLY A 209 -35.32 -14.36 -1.54
CA GLY A 209 -36.44 -13.42 -1.51
C GLY A 209 -36.02 -12.04 -1.00
N PRO A 210 -36.88 -11.01 -1.11
CA PRO A 210 -36.54 -9.62 -0.76
C PRO A 210 -36.00 -9.46 0.67
N ILE A 211 -36.59 -10.19 1.62
CA ILE A 211 -36.16 -10.20 3.02
C ILE A 211 -34.75 -10.79 3.16
N GLY A 212 -34.46 -11.88 2.45
CA GLY A 212 -33.14 -12.50 2.42
C GLY A 212 -32.07 -11.56 1.84
N ALA A 213 -32.39 -10.85 0.76
CA ALA A 213 -31.50 -9.85 0.16
C ALA A 213 -31.15 -8.73 1.16
N VAL A 214 -32.14 -8.21 1.90
CA VAL A 214 -31.92 -7.20 2.95
C VAL A 214 -31.01 -7.74 4.05
N VAL A 215 -31.31 -8.94 4.58
CA VAL A 215 -30.52 -9.57 5.65
C VAL A 215 -29.07 -9.76 5.20
N TRP A 216 -28.84 -10.32 4.01
CA TRP A 216 -27.49 -10.54 3.50
C TRP A 216 -26.75 -9.23 3.21
N THR A 217 -27.45 -8.19 2.75
CA THR A 217 -26.87 -6.85 2.59
C THR A 217 -26.38 -6.28 3.92
N VAL A 218 -27.18 -6.42 4.99
CA VAL A 218 -26.80 -5.98 6.34
C VAL A 218 -25.61 -6.77 6.87
N VAL A 219 -25.57 -8.09 6.66
CA VAL A 219 -24.44 -8.94 7.07
C VAL A 219 -23.16 -8.54 6.33
N THR A 220 -23.22 -8.36 5.01
CA THR A 220 -22.09 -7.87 4.21
C THR A 220 -21.62 -6.51 4.70
N ALA A 221 -22.53 -5.56 4.94
CA ALA A 221 -22.19 -4.24 5.46
C ALA A 221 -21.48 -4.32 6.82
N ALA A 222 -21.97 -5.17 7.73
CA ALA A 222 -21.35 -5.39 9.04
C ALA A 222 -19.93 -5.96 8.93
N LEU A 223 -19.69 -6.88 7.99
CA LEU A 223 -18.34 -7.42 7.73
C LEU A 223 -17.38 -6.35 7.19
N VAL A 224 -17.85 -5.51 6.26
CA VAL A 224 -17.05 -4.39 5.73
C VAL A 224 -16.72 -3.39 6.84
N VAL A 225 -17.70 -3.02 7.68
CA VAL A 225 -17.49 -2.15 8.84
C VAL A 225 -16.48 -2.79 9.80
N THR A 226 -16.57 -4.09 10.04
CA THR A 226 -15.63 -4.83 10.89
C THR A 226 -14.20 -4.74 10.35
N THR A 227 -14.00 -4.94 9.03
CA THR A 227 -12.69 -4.73 8.39
C THR A 227 -12.17 -3.32 8.62
N VAL A 228 -12.98 -2.30 8.39
CA VAL A 228 -12.58 -0.89 8.60
C VAL A 228 -12.17 -0.66 10.06
N MET A 229 -12.96 -1.15 11.02
CA MET A 229 -12.64 -1.03 12.45
C MET A 229 -11.32 -1.70 12.81
N LEU A 230 -11.05 -2.91 12.29
CA LEU A 230 -9.81 -3.63 12.54
C LEU A 230 -8.59 -2.90 11.95
N ILE A 231 -8.71 -2.34 10.74
CA ILE A 231 -7.65 -1.54 10.12
C ILE A 231 -7.41 -0.25 10.90
N VAL A 232 -8.45 0.46 11.31
CA VAL A 232 -8.33 1.67 12.14
C VAL A 232 -7.69 1.35 13.49
N ARG A 233 -8.04 0.22 14.11
CA ARG A 233 -7.43 -0.25 15.36
C ARG A 233 -5.94 -0.51 15.18
N GLU A 234 -5.55 -1.18 14.10
CA GLU A 234 -4.14 -1.47 13.81
C GLU A 234 -3.36 -0.18 13.50
N TYR A 235 -3.94 0.74 12.72
CA TYR A 235 -3.37 2.06 12.50
C TYR A 235 -3.09 2.79 13.83
N ARG A 236 -4.08 2.86 14.72
CA ARG A 236 -3.94 3.50 16.04
C ARG A 236 -2.85 2.83 16.88
N ARG A 237 -2.76 1.49 16.86
CA ARG A 237 -1.71 0.73 17.56
C ARG A 237 -0.31 1.11 17.07
N ARG A 238 -0.10 1.18 15.75
CA ARG A 238 1.20 1.55 15.16
C ARG A 238 1.62 2.98 15.49
N VAL A 239 0.68 3.91 15.47
CA VAL A 239 0.94 5.33 15.81
C VAL A 239 1.25 5.49 17.30
N SER A 240 0.46 4.88 18.18
CA SER A 240 0.66 4.98 19.64
C SER A 240 1.95 4.29 20.10
N GLY A 241 2.29 3.12 19.55
CA GLY A 241 3.52 2.40 19.89
C GLY A 241 4.79 3.21 19.58
N ARG A 242 4.77 4.01 18.51
CA ARG A 242 5.90 4.87 18.13
C ARG A 242 6.11 6.05 19.09
N LYS A 243 5.02 6.66 19.59
CA LYS A 243 5.11 7.73 20.61
C LYS A 243 5.79 7.24 21.89
N VAL A 244 5.53 6.00 22.30
CA VAL A 244 6.13 5.40 23.51
C VAL A 244 7.61 5.07 23.30
N SER A 245 7.99 4.54 22.14
CA SER A 245 9.40 4.23 21.82
C SER A 245 10.27 5.48 21.72
N GLY A 246 9.79 6.56 21.07
CA GLY A 246 10.52 7.83 20.99
C GLY A 246 10.76 8.48 22.36
N ARG A 247 9.81 8.35 23.29
CA ARG A 247 9.94 8.86 24.67
C ARG A 247 11.00 8.10 25.47
N LYS A 248 11.15 6.78 25.26
CA LYS A 248 12.19 5.97 25.91
C LYS A 248 13.60 6.28 25.41
N VAL A 249 13.77 6.60 24.12
CA VAL A 249 15.08 6.97 23.55
C VAL A 249 15.54 8.36 24.03
N SER A 250 14.60 9.30 24.18
CA SER A 250 14.88 10.64 24.72
C SER A 250 15.23 10.64 26.22
N GLY A 251 14.97 9.57 26.96
CA GLY A 251 15.27 9.44 28.39
C GLY A 251 16.69 8.96 28.70
N ARG A 252 17.48 8.57 27.67
CA ARG A 252 18.88 8.20 27.86
C ARG A 252 19.72 9.48 27.80
N ARG A 253 19.83 10.19 28.94
CA ARG A 253 20.81 11.28 29.13
C ARG A 253 22.19 10.78 28.64
N PRO A 254 22.93 11.54 27.81
CA PRO A 254 24.33 11.23 27.58
C PRO A 254 25.02 11.34 28.94
N ALA A 255 25.65 10.25 29.40
CA ALA A 255 26.52 10.31 30.55
C ALA A 255 27.56 11.40 30.27
N ALA A 256 27.53 12.44 31.11
CA ALA A 256 28.43 13.56 31.02
C ALA A 256 29.87 13.03 31.04
N ARG A 257 30.61 13.42 30.00
CA ARG A 257 32.05 13.20 29.88
C ARG A 257 32.75 14.27 30.73
N GLU A 258 32.73 14.09 32.04
CA GLU A 258 33.69 14.66 32.99
C GLU A 258 34.44 13.45 33.57
N ALA A 259 35.76 13.32 33.53
CA ALA A 259 36.77 14.35 33.67
C ALA A 259 37.99 14.08 32.76
N ARG A 260 38.53 15.15 32.18
CA ARG A 260 39.97 15.29 31.93
C ARG A 260 40.61 15.78 33.23
N GLY A 261 41.82 15.32 33.53
CA GLY A 261 42.81 16.12 34.26
C GLY A 261 43.21 15.60 35.64
N SER A 262 44.21 14.71 35.65
CA SER A 262 45.40 14.82 36.50
C SER A 262 46.48 13.92 35.92
#